data_AF-A0A553DUB1-F1
#
_entry.id   AF-A0A553DUB1-F1
#
_cell.length_a   1.000
_cell.length_b   1.000
_cell.length_c   1.000
_cell.angle_alpha   90.00
_cell.angle_beta   90.00
_cell.angle_gamma   90.00
#
_symmetry.space_group_name_H-M   'P 1'
#
loop_
_entity.id
_entity.type
_entity.pdbx_description
1 polymer ?
#
loop_
_entity_poly.entity_id
_entity_poly.type
_entity_poly.pdbx_seq_one_letter_code
_entity_poly.pdbx_strand_id
1 'polypeptide(L)'
;MATFHIGIVCAQEATDFDLTIDHVALSVKNLDVSVAFYTQTLHLYEITNKTKKEGIRWVSLGDAKELHLVSTIKEPVIVNKAVHIAFKTTHFEALVKMLDNNHIPYLDWAGTLHKITIRADGIRQLYFQDPDGYWIEVNSAE
;
A
#
# COMPACT_ATOMS: atom_id res chain seq x y z
N MET A 1 -6.15 36.11 11.75
CA MET A 1 -5.86 35.81 10.34
C MET A 1 -5.23 34.42 10.30
N ALA A 2 -5.91 33.44 9.71
CA ALA A 2 -5.40 32.08 9.60
C ALA A 2 -4.64 31.95 8.27
N THR A 3 -3.33 31.77 8.35
CA THR A 3 -2.46 31.60 7.18
C THR A 3 -2.55 30.16 6.70
N PHE A 4 -3.37 29.91 5.68
CA PHE A 4 -3.37 28.63 4.95
C PHE A 4 -2.04 28.48 4.20
N HIS A 5 -1.19 27.56 4.65
CA HIS A 5 -0.01 27.13 3.88
C HIS A 5 -0.45 25.98 2.98
N ILE A 6 -0.71 26.27 1.72
CA ILE A 6 -0.84 25.24 0.68
C ILE A 6 0.59 24.74 0.44
N GLY A 7 0.92 23.59 1.04
CA GLY A 7 2.16 22.89 0.74
C GLY A 7 2.10 22.35 -0.68
N ILE A 8 2.66 23.09 -1.63
CA ILE A 8 2.87 22.57 -2.98
C ILE A 8 3.97 21.51 -2.87
N VAL A 9 3.63 20.24 -3.08
CA VAL A 9 4.63 19.19 -3.33
C VAL A 9 5.17 19.46 -4.73
N CYS A 10 6.30 20.17 -4.81
CA CYS A 10 7.01 20.35 -6.06
C CYS A 10 7.58 19.01 -6.54
N ALA A 11 7.52 18.77 -7.85
CA ALA A 11 8.29 17.70 -8.48
C ALA A 11 9.79 17.89 -8.22
N GLN A 12 10.58 16.81 -8.34
CA GLN A 12 12.03 16.90 -8.26
C GLN A 12 12.54 17.89 -9.32
N GLU A 13 13.50 18.74 -8.95
CA GLU A 13 14.22 19.62 -9.89
C GLU A 13 14.84 18.76 -10.99
N ALA A 14 14.68 19.16 -12.26
CA ALA A 14 15.26 18.43 -13.38
C ALA A 14 16.79 18.41 -13.25
N THR A 15 17.38 17.22 -13.17
CA THR A 15 18.84 17.03 -13.18
C THR A 15 19.27 16.34 -14.49
N ASP A 16 20.53 15.94 -14.62
CA ASP A 16 21.01 15.22 -15.82
C ASP A 16 20.29 13.86 -16.05
N PHE A 17 19.52 13.39 -15.07
CA PHE A 17 18.58 12.28 -15.20
C PHE A 17 17.36 12.50 -14.31
N ASP A 18 16.24 11.89 -14.70
CA ASP A 18 15.00 11.89 -13.93
C ASP A 18 14.63 10.45 -13.54
N LEU A 19 14.18 10.26 -12.29
CA LEU A 19 13.69 8.98 -11.80
C LEU A 19 12.22 9.10 -11.42
N THR A 20 11.44 8.12 -11.86
CA THR A 20 10.08 7.90 -11.37
C THR A 20 9.99 6.50 -10.83
N ILE A 21 9.09 6.27 -9.86
CA ILE A 21 8.81 4.89 -9.43
C ILE A 21 8.32 4.12 -10.65
N ASP A 22 8.82 2.92 -10.85
CA ASP A 22 8.34 2.01 -11.89
C ASP A 22 7.43 0.96 -11.25
N HIS A 23 7.98 0.18 -10.32
CA HIS A 23 7.26 -0.85 -9.59
C HIS A 23 7.82 -1.06 -8.18
N VAL A 24 7.06 -1.80 -7.37
CA VAL A 24 7.50 -2.41 -6.12
C VAL A 24 7.32 -3.92 -6.26
N ALA A 25 8.24 -4.72 -5.71
CA ALA A 25 8.14 -6.18 -5.73
C ALA A 25 8.02 -6.76 -4.32
N LEU A 26 7.11 -7.72 -4.14
CA LEU A 26 6.92 -8.47 -2.89
C LEU A 26 7.14 -9.96 -3.13
N SER A 27 7.93 -10.58 -2.25
CA SER A 27 8.06 -12.04 -2.21
C SER A 27 6.87 -12.64 -1.48
N VAL A 28 6.03 -13.41 -2.18
CA VAL A 28 4.77 -13.95 -1.63
C VAL A 28 4.74 -15.47 -1.66
N LYS A 29 4.10 -16.08 -0.67
CA LYS A 29 4.05 -17.56 -0.58
C LYS A 29 3.09 -18.16 -1.59
N ASN A 30 1.96 -17.49 -1.85
CA ASN A 30 0.91 -17.99 -2.73
C ASN A 30 0.31 -16.85 -3.57
N LEU A 31 0.53 -16.92 -4.88
CA LEU A 31 0.08 -15.90 -5.83
C LEU A 31 -1.44 -15.69 -5.85
N ASP A 32 -2.24 -16.75 -5.76
CA ASP A 32 -3.69 -16.63 -5.82
C ASP A 32 -4.23 -15.95 -4.57
N VAL A 33 -3.69 -16.29 -3.39
CA VAL A 33 -4.05 -15.65 -2.12
C VAL A 33 -3.66 -14.17 -2.14
N SER A 34 -2.44 -13.85 -2.58
CA SER A 34 -1.99 -12.46 -2.63
C SER A 34 -2.79 -11.65 -3.65
N VAL A 35 -3.00 -12.15 -4.87
CA VAL A 35 -3.81 -11.44 -5.87
C VAL A 35 -5.25 -11.28 -5.41
N ALA A 36 -5.86 -12.29 -4.80
CA ALA A 36 -7.20 -12.17 -4.23
C ALA A 36 -7.25 -11.08 -3.17
N PHE A 37 -6.27 -11.00 -2.26
CA PHE A 37 -6.19 -9.93 -1.27
C PHE A 37 -6.10 -8.54 -1.93
N TYR A 38 -5.13 -8.32 -2.82
CA TYR A 38 -4.95 -7.00 -3.44
C TYR A 38 -6.14 -6.59 -4.32
N THR A 39 -6.82 -7.54 -4.96
CA THR A 39 -7.98 -7.24 -5.82
C THR A 39 -9.30 -7.11 -5.05
N GLN A 40 -9.53 -7.91 -4.02
CA GLN A 40 -10.81 -7.93 -3.29
C GLN A 40 -10.80 -7.01 -2.06
N THR A 41 -9.67 -6.88 -1.37
CA THR A 41 -9.55 -6.01 -0.18
C THR A 41 -9.21 -4.58 -0.57
N LEU A 42 -8.23 -4.41 -1.47
CA LEU A 42 -7.74 -3.09 -1.87
C LEU A 42 -8.35 -2.58 -3.19
N HIS A 43 -9.20 -3.37 -3.84
CA HIS A 43 -9.83 -3.04 -5.12
C HIS A 43 -8.82 -2.65 -6.21
N LEU A 44 -7.60 -3.18 -6.13
CA LEU A 44 -6.62 -3.04 -7.21
C LEU A 44 -6.94 -4.02 -8.34
N TYR A 45 -6.32 -3.81 -9.50
CA TYR A 45 -6.57 -4.63 -10.69
C TYR A 45 -5.33 -5.42 -11.06
N GLU A 46 -5.49 -6.72 -11.29
CA GLU A 46 -4.44 -7.50 -11.90
C GLU A 46 -4.19 -7.02 -13.34
N ILE A 47 -2.92 -6.93 -13.73
CA ILE A 47 -2.47 -6.52 -15.05
C ILE A 47 -1.59 -7.59 -15.67
N THR A 48 -1.38 -7.49 -16.98
CA THR A 48 -0.56 -8.46 -17.72
C THR A 48 0.87 -8.51 -17.20
N ASN A 49 1.30 -9.69 -16.76
CA ASN A 49 2.71 -9.97 -16.47
C ASN A 49 3.53 -9.94 -17.77
N LYS A 50 4.33 -8.90 -17.98
CA LYS A 50 5.16 -8.75 -19.20
C LYS A 50 6.44 -9.60 -19.17
N THR A 51 6.84 -10.14 -18.00
CA THR A 51 7.99 -11.05 -17.91
C THR A 51 7.72 -12.42 -18.54
N LYS A 52 6.43 -12.80 -18.65
CA LYS A 52 5.98 -14.12 -19.12
C LYS A 52 6.55 -15.30 -18.32
N LYS A 53 6.97 -15.05 -17.07
CA LYS A 53 7.49 -16.09 -16.17
C LYS A 53 6.39 -16.59 -15.25
N GLU A 54 6.30 -17.91 -15.10
CA GLU A 54 5.53 -18.54 -14.04
C GLU A 54 6.04 -18.09 -12.67
N GLY A 55 5.15 -18.06 -11.68
CA GLY A 55 5.51 -17.60 -10.33
C GLY A 55 5.62 -16.07 -10.19
N ILE A 56 5.23 -15.29 -11.21
CA ILE A 56 5.13 -13.82 -11.15
C ILE A 56 3.73 -13.39 -11.61
N ARG A 57 3.07 -12.52 -10.84
CA ARG A 57 1.82 -11.82 -11.22
C ARG A 57 1.94 -10.35 -10.89
N TRP A 58 1.28 -9.50 -11.67
CA TRP A 58 1.37 -8.05 -11.54
C TRP A 58 0.01 -7.47 -11.19
N VAL A 59 0.00 -6.50 -10.27
CA VAL A 59 -1.17 -5.74 -9.87
C VAL A 59 -0.90 -4.26 -10.12
N SER A 60 -1.89 -3.50 -10.60
CA SER A 60 -1.72 -2.06 -10.81
C SER A 60 -1.78 -1.30 -9.47
N LEU A 61 -0.88 -0.33 -9.31
CA LEU A 61 -0.89 0.65 -8.23
C LEU A 61 -1.47 2.01 -8.67
N GLY A 62 -2.06 2.08 -9.88
CA GLY A 62 -2.42 3.35 -10.53
C GLY A 62 -1.23 4.05 -11.19
N ASP A 63 -1.48 5.10 -11.98
CA ASP A 63 -0.44 5.94 -12.61
C ASP A 63 0.70 5.19 -13.33
N ALA A 64 0.33 4.10 -14.01
CA ALA A 64 1.24 3.17 -14.67
C ALA A 64 2.32 2.57 -13.76
N LYS A 65 2.09 2.56 -12.44
CA LYS A 65 2.92 1.90 -11.43
C LYS A 65 2.41 0.49 -11.18
N GLU A 66 3.35 -0.40 -10.87
CA GLU A 66 3.06 -1.83 -10.78
C GLU A 66 3.50 -2.40 -9.42
N LEU A 67 2.73 -3.37 -8.92
CA LEU A 67 3.09 -4.23 -7.81
C LEU A 67 3.37 -5.62 -8.36
N HIS A 68 4.62 -6.05 -8.29
CA HIS A 68 5.05 -7.36 -8.73
C HIS A 68 4.98 -8.34 -7.57
N LEU A 69 4.11 -9.35 -7.67
CA LEU A 69 4.00 -10.44 -6.71
C LEU A 69 4.84 -11.61 -7.23
N VAL A 70 5.86 -12.01 -6.45
CA VAL A 70 6.88 -12.98 -6.86
C VAL A 70 6.87 -14.16 -5.89
N SER A 71 6.56 -15.37 -6.36
CA SER A 71 6.51 -16.57 -5.52
C SER A 71 7.65 -17.55 -5.75
N THR A 72 8.60 -17.20 -6.63
CA THR A 72 9.75 -18.06 -6.98
C THR A 72 10.86 -18.00 -5.94
N ILE A 73 10.92 -16.93 -5.15
CA ILE A 73 11.86 -16.74 -4.04
C ILE A 73 11.29 -17.43 -2.80
N LYS A 74 12.10 -18.24 -2.11
CA LYS A 74 11.62 -19.10 -0.99
C LYS A 74 12.18 -18.69 0.37
N GLU A 75 13.15 -17.80 0.36
CA GLU A 75 13.72 -17.18 1.54
C GLU A 75 12.63 -16.42 2.32
N PRO A 76 12.63 -16.52 3.65
CA PRO A 76 11.66 -15.80 4.46
C PRO A 76 11.90 -14.30 4.37
N VAL A 77 10.82 -13.54 4.25
CA VAL A 77 10.85 -12.09 4.41
C VAL A 77 10.38 -11.74 5.82
N ILE A 78 11.20 -10.98 6.55
CA ILE A 78 10.88 -10.47 7.88
C ILE A 78 10.88 -8.95 7.78
N VAL A 79 9.70 -8.34 7.85
CA VAL A 79 9.52 -6.88 7.85
C VAL A 79 8.98 -6.39 9.17
N ASN A 80 9.41 -5.20 9.58
CA ASN A 80 8.78 -4.44 10.66
C ASN A 80 7.83 -3.38 10.05
N LYS A 81 7.02 -2.71 10.88
CA LYS A 81 6.02 -1.72 10.44
C LYS A 81 6.60 -0.52 9.69
N ALA A 82 7.89 -0.20 9.88
CA ALA A 82 8.54 0.90 9.17
C ALA A 82 8.78 0.58 7.67
N VAL A 83 8.69 -0.69 7.27
CA VAL A 83 8.73 -1.12 5.88
C VAL A 83 7.29 -1.40 5.42
N HIS A 84 6.69 -0.44 4.72
CA HIS A 84 5.31 -0.55 4.25
C HIS A 84 5.12 0.08 2.88
N ILE A 85 4.03 -0.33 2.20
CA ILE A 85 3.50 0.38 1.05
C ILE A 85 2.36 1.27 1.55
N ALA A 86 2.42 2.56 1.23
CA ALA A 86 1.43 3.53 1.68
C ALA A 86 0.46 3.91 0.55
N PHE A 87 -0.83 3.88 0.86
CA PHE A 87 -1.91 4.37 0.00
C PHE A 87 -2.61 5.57 0.64
N LYS A 88 -3.36 6.31 -0.17
CA LYS A 88 -4.29 7.34 0.31
C LYS A 88 -5.66 7.15 -0.31
N THR A 89 -6.71 7.54 0.39
CA THR A 89 -8.08 7.47 -0.12
C THR A 89 -8.96 8.61 0.40
N THR A 90 -9.81 9.14 -0.46
CA THR A 90 -10.91 10.07 -0.10
C THR A 90 -12.07 9.34 0.60
N HIS A 91 -12.09 8.01 0.55
CA HIS A 91 -13.15 7.17 1.13
C HIS A 91 -12.66 6.39 2.36
N PHE A 92 -11.99 7.07 3.28
CA PHE A 92 -11.33 6.44 4.44
C PHE A 92 -12.30 5.64 5.32
N GLU A 93 -13.51 6.14 5.58
CA GLU A 93 -14.50 5.39 6.38
C GLU A 93 -14.98 4.12 5.69
N ALA A 94 -15.06 4.12 4.36
CA ALA A 94 -15.44 2.93 3.60
C ALA A 94 -14.36 1.84 3.71
N LEU A 95 -13.08 2.24 3.70
CA LEU A 95 -11.96 1.34 3.97
C LEU A 95 -12.05 0.75 5.39
N VAL A 96 -12.22 1.59 6.42
CA VAL A 96 -12.33 1.12 7.82
C VAL A 96 -13.46 0.12 7.96
N LYS A 97 -14.65 0.44 7.42
CA LYS A 97 -15.81 -0.46 7.44
C LYS A 97 -15.55 -1.77 6.71
N MET A 98 -14.81 -1.74 5.59
CA MET A 98 -14.42 -2.94 4.86
C MET A 98 -13.49 -3.81 5.71
N LEU A 99 -12.50 -3.22 6.38
CA LEU A 99 -11.60 -3.95 7.28
C LEU A 99 -12.37 -4.60 8.44
N ASP A 100 -13.28 -3.85 9.08
CA ASP A 100 -14.13 -4.35 10.16
C ASP A 100 -15.02 -5.51 9.72
N ASN A 101 -15.73 -5.36 8.59
CA ASN A 101 -16.64 -6.39 8.07
C ASN A 101 -15.92 -7.69 7.70
N ASN A 102 -14.67 -7.58 7.24
CA ASN A 102 -13.83 -8.72 6.89
C ASN A 102 -12.97 -9.22 8.05
N HIS A 103 -13.12 -8.65 9.25
CA HIS A 103 -12.35 -9.00 10.44
C HIS A 103 -10.83 -8.88 10.24
N ILE A 104 -10.40 -7.89 9.44
CA ILE A 104 -8.98 -7.61 9.19
C ILE A 104 -8.48 -6.65 10.28
N PRO A 105 -7.55 -7.06 11.15
CA PRO A 105 -7.05 -6.18 12.20
C PRO A 105 -6.23 -5.05 11.60
N TYR A 106 -6.46 -3.83 12.09
CA TYR A 106 -5.62 -2.67 11.81
C TYR A 106 -5.12 -2.06 13.12
N LEU A 107 -3.99 -1.37 13.06
CA LEU A 107 -3.29 -0.77 14.19
C LEU A 107 -2.99 0.70 13.95
N ASP A 108 -2.81 1.44 15.05
CA ASP A 108 -2.10 2.71 15.00
C ASP A 108 -0.57 2.48 14.91
N TRP A 109 0.21 3.55 14.76
CA TRP A 109 1.68 3.45 14.71
C TRP A 109 2.25 2.71 15.93
N ALA A 110 1.78 3.05 17.14
CA ALA A 110 2.20 2.45 18.40
C ALA A 110 1.83 0.96 18.55
N GLY A 111 0.95 0.44 17.69
CA GLY A 111 0.52 -0.97 17.71
C GLY A 111 -0.75 -1.22 18.51
N THR A 112 -1.49 -0.17 18.84
CA THR A 112 -2.80 -0.28 19.49
C THR A 112 -3.82 -0.84 18.49
N LEU A 113 -4.46 -1.94 18.87
CA LEU A 113 -5.45 -2.63 18.04
C LEU A 113 -6.69 -1.76 17.78
N HIS A 114 -7.15 -1.74 16.53
CA HIS A 114 -8.33 -1.05 16.02
C HIS A 114 -8.35 0.46 16.30
N LYS A 115 -7.17 1.07 16.44
CA LYS A 115 -7.01 2.50 16.65
C LYS A 115 -6.52 3.20 15.38
N ILE A 116 -7.11 4.35 15.10
CA ILE A 116 -6.71 5.25 14.02
C ILE A 116 -5.86 6.36 14.63
N THR A 117 -4.70 6.63 14.04
CA THR A 117 -3.91 7.82 14.38
C THR A 117 -4.53 9.03 13.71
N ILE A 118 -4.70 10.12 14.46
CA ILE A 118 -4.96 11.46 13.90
C ILE A 118 -3.64 12.21 13.97
N ARG A 119 -3.05 12.50 12.82
CA ARG A 119 -1.77 13.22 12.69
C ARG A 119 -1.96 14.71 12.97
N ALA A 120 -0.84 15.43 13.17
CA ALA A 120 -0.86 16.86 13.44
C ALA A 120 -1.42 17.70 12.27
N ASP A 121 -1.35 17.17 11.05
CA ASP A 121 -1.93 17.75 9.83
C ASP A 121 -3.42 17.37 9.62
N GLY A 122 -4.03 16.66 10.56
CA GLY A 122 -5.43 16.22 10.49
C GLY A 122 -5.65 14.93 9.70
N ILE A 123 -4.60 14.37 9.07
CA ILE A 123 -4.70 13.11 8.33
C ILE A 123 -4.97 11.96 9.28
N ARG A 124 -5.95 11.14 8.94
CA ARG A 124 -6.25 9.88 9.62
C ARG A 124 -5.43 8.77 9.00
N GLN A 125 -4.78 7.97 9.84
CA GLN A 125 -3.82 6.96 9.42
C GLN A 125 -4.05 5.65 10.17
N LEU A 126 -3.96 4.54 9.44
CA LEU A 126 -3.99 3.19 10.01
C LEU A 126 -3.01 2.28 9.25
N TYR A 127 -2.68 1.16 9.88
CA TYR A 127 -1.79 0.13 9.34
C TYR A 127 -2.43 -1.25 9.45
N PHE A 128 -2.33 -2.07 8.42
CA PHE A 128 -2.74 -3.49 8.46
C PHE A 128 -1.76 -4.33 7.64
N GLN A 129 -1.91 -5.65 7.67
CA GLN A 129 -1.00 -6.56 6.97
C GLN A 129 -1.70 -7.28 5.83
N ASP A 130 -0.93 -7.55 4.78
CA ASP A 130 -1.30 -8.51 3.74
C ASP A 130 -1.14 -9.98 4.22
N PRO A 131 -1.52 -10.98 3.41
CA PRO A 131 -1.46 -12.39 3.80
C PRO A 131 -0.04 -12.91 4.13
N ASP A 132 1.00 -12.24 3.63
CA ASP A 132 2.40 -12.61 3.84
C ASP A 132 3.06 -11.77 4.96
N GLY A 133 2.33 -10.82 5.56
CA GLY A 133 2.77 -10.00 6.69
C GLY A 133 3.38 -8.67 6.28
N TYR A 134 3.31 -8.27 5.01
CA TYR A 134 3.74 -6.95 4.57
C TYR A 134 2.80 -5.88 5.11
N TRP A 135 3.39 -4.80 5.62
CA TRP A 135 2.61 -3.69 6.17
C TRP A 135 2.07 -2.80 5.06
N ILE A 136 0.80 -2.45 5.18
CA ILE A 136 0.09 -1.50 4.33
C ILE A 136 -0.33 -0.34 5.22
N GLU A 137 0.10 0.86 4.85
CA GLU A 137 -0.36 2.10 5.45
C GLU A 137 -1.49 2.67 4.59
N VAL A 138 -2.54 3.19 5.22
CA VAL A 138 -3.53 4.02 4.50
C VAL A 138 -3.76 5.33 5.23
N ASN A 139 -3.67 6.41 4.48
CA ASN A 139 -3.99 7.77 4.91
C ASN A 139 -5.34 8.22 4.34
N SER A 140 -6.10 9.02 5.10
CA SER A 140 -7.18 9.81 4.50
C SER A 140 -6.59 10.83 3.54
N ALA A 141 -7.33 11.18 2.49
CA ALA A 141 -7.02 12.37 1.70
C ALA A 141 -7.37 13.64 2.50
N GLU A 142 -6.72 14.75 2.15
CA GLU A 142 -7.13 16.10 2.54
C GLU A 142 -8.48 16.48 1.93
#